data_AF-A0A1N6V792-F1
#
_entry.id   AF-A0A1N6V792-F1
#
_cell.length_a   1.000
_cell.length_b   1.000
_cell.length_c   1.000
_cell.angle_alpha   90.00
_cell.angle_beta   90.00
_cell.angle_gamma   90.00
#
_symmetry.space_group_name_H-M   'P 1'
#
loop_
_entity.id
_entity.type
_entity.pdbx_description
1 polymer ?
#
loop_
_entity_poly.entity_id
_entity_poly.type
_entity_poly.pdbx_seq_one_letter_code
_entity_poly.pdbx_strand_id
1 'polypeptide(L)'
;MLLTIMFSCSKNTTELVGTWQVKSKYYKATYAIMEENDSIKAKVLYYNDGTTIIRKKDKKEYYVFENLKPSKNQYMDAVSGATTTNENKPNIALQPIHKDTLKVTTYIRNKPLNEIWIRINN
;
A
#
# COMPACT_ATOMS: atom_id res chain seq x y z
N MET A 1 -12.31 32.49 -27.98
CA MET A 1 -11.19 31.83 -27.26
C MET A 1 -11.82 30.99 -26.16
N LEU A 2 -11.91 29.67 -26.36
CA LEU A 2 -12.61 28.75 -25.46
C LEU A 2 -11.62 28.32 -24.37
N LEU A 3 -11.87 28.72 -23.12
CA LEU A 3 -11.03 28.39 -21.98
C LEU A 3 -11.44 27.02 -21.45
N THR A 4 -10.78 25.97 -21.94
CA THR A 4 -10.95 24.59 -21.43
C THR A 4 -10.30 24.49 -20.05
N ILE A 5 -11.11 24.56 -19.00
CA ILE A 5 -10.69 24.27 -17.63
C ILE A 5 -10.50 22.75 -17.53
N MET A 6 -9.26 22.30 -17.67
CA MET A 6 -8.90 20.93 -17.31
C MET A 6 -8.93 20.82 -15.79
N PHE A 7 -10.07 20.39 -15.25
CA PHE A 7 -10.15 19.86 -13.88
C PHE A 7 -9.33 18.57 -13.84
N SER A 8 -8.02 18.70 -13.61
CA SER A 8 -7.20 17.58 -13.18
C SER A 8 -7.70 17.19 -11.79
N CYS A 9 -8.50 16.14 -11.73
CA CYS A 9 -8.93 15.54 -10.48
C CYS A 9 -7.70 14.82 -9.89
N SER A 10 -6.82 15.55 -9.19
CA SER A 10 -5.76 14.93 -8.41
C SER A 10 -6.44 14.12 -7.31
N LYS A 11 -6.39 12.79 -7.42
CA LYS A 11 -6.83 11.93 -6.31
C LYS A 11 -5.98 12.26 -5.09
N ASN A 12 -6.62 12.69 -4.02
CA ASN A 12 -5.97 13.06 -2.78
C ASN A 12 -5.29 11.82 -2.16
N THR A 13 -3.98 11.68 -2.37
CA THR A 13 -3.11 10.69 -1.74
C THR A 13 -3.19 10.72 -0.20
N THR A 14 -3.63 11.86 0.34
CA THR A 14 -3.98 12.07 1.75
C THR A 14 -4.89 10.98 2.32
N GLU A 15 -5.78 10.39 1.52
CA GLU A 15 -6.70 9.33 1.98
C GLU A 15 -6.00 8.01 2.35
N LEU A 16 -4.77 7.77 1.89
CA LEU A 16 -4.00 6.58 2.24
C LEU A 16 -3.04 6.80 3.41
N VAL A 17 -2.51 8.02 3.53
CA VAL A 17 -1.51 8.35 4.55
C VAL A 17 -2.09 8.11 5.94
N GLY A 18 -1.35 7.38 6.79
CA GLY A 18 -1.78 7.05 8.14
C GLY A 18 -1.26 5.71 8.64
N THR A 19 -1.72 5.32 9.83
CA THR A 19 -1.36 4.04 10.44
C THR A 19 -2.48 3.03 10.24
N TRP A 20 -2.10 1.81 9.84
CA TRP A 20 -3.02 0.75 9.43
C TRP A 20 -2.67 -0.55 10.12
N GLN A 21 -3.68 -1.25 10.64
CA GLN A 21 -3.56 -2.57 11.22
C GLN A 21 -4.13 -3.63 10.28
N VAL A 22 -3.39 -4.72 10.09
CA VAL A 22 -3.90 -5.86 9.32
C VAL A 22 -4.95 -6.62 10.13
N LYS A 23 -6.14 -6.80 9.55
CA LYS A 23 -7.20 -7.66 10.10
C LYS A 23 -6.90 -9.11 9.76
N SER A 24 -6.14 -9.78 10.61
CA SER A 24 -5.77 -11.20 10.46
C SER A 24 -5.94 -11.96 11.77
N LYS A 25 -6.31 -13.24 11.67
CA LYS A 25 -6.31 -14.19 12.79
C LYS A 25 -4.96 -14.91 12.95
N TYR A 26 -4.12 -14.88 11.91
CA TYR A 26 -2.91 -15.70 11.82
C TYR A 26 -1.65 -14.96 12.24
N TYR A 27 -1.63 -13.64 12.07
CA TYR A 27 -0.49 -12.80 12.40
C TYR A 27 -0.97 -11.40 12.81
N LYS A 28 -0.09 -10.64 13.44
CA LYS A 28 -0.35 -9.26 13.84
C LYS A 28 0.63 -8.35 13.12
N ALA A 29 0.12 -7.37 12.40
CA ALA A 29 0.97 -6.36 11.78
C ALA A 29 0.33 -4.98 11.77
N THR A 30 1.19 -3.98 11.91
CA THR A 30 0.83 -2.56 11.89
C THR A 30 1.82 -1.83 11.00
N TYR A 31 1.30 -1.05 10.06
CA TYR A 31 2.07 -0.35 9.03
C TYR A 31 1.76 1.14 9.04
N ALA A 32 2.74 1.97 8.74
CA ALA A 32 2.54 3.38 8.45
C ALA A 32 2.64 3.59 6.93
N ILE A 33 1.54 4.02 6.31
CA ILE A 33 1.54 4.48 4.93
C ILE A 33 1.91 5.96 4.91
N MET A 34 2.89 6.31 4.09
CA MET A 34 3.42 7.66 3.96
C MET A 34 3.74 7.98 2.50
N GLU A 35 3.71 9.27 2.18
CA GLU A 35 4.06 9.79 0.87
C GLU A 35 5.44 10.47 0.94
N GLU A 36 6.33 10.10 0.02
CA GLU A 36 7.68 10.65 -0.08
C GLU A 36 8.07 10.70 -1.56
N ASN A 37 8.48 11.87 -2.06
CA ASN A 37 8.91 12.07 -3.46
C ASN A 37 7.89 11.52 -4.50
N ASP A 38 6.61 11.86 -4.36
CA ASP A 38 5.50 11.38 -5.21
C ASP A 38 5.32 9.86 -5.26
N SER A 39 5.87 9.15 -4.28
CA SER A 39 5.74 7.71 -4.10
C SER A 39 5.09 7.40 -2.76
N ILE A 40 4.22 6.40 -2.75
CA ILE A 40 3.60 5.92 -1.51
C ILE A 40 4.39 4.71 -1.01
N LYS A 41 4.79 4.78 0.26
CA LYS A 41 5.54 3.75 0.97
C LYS A 41 4.73 3.24 2.16
N ALA A 42 4.94 1.99 2.55
CA ALA A 42 4.39 1.43 3.79
C ALA A 42 5.50 0.89 4.68
N LYS A 43 5.80 1.60 5.77
CA LYS A 43 6.79 1.19 6.77
C LYS A 43 6.20 0.23 7.78
N VAL A 44 6.93 -0.84 8.11
CA VAL A 44 6.55 -1.79 9.16
C VAL A 44 6.81 -1.18 10.53
N LEU A 45 5.74 -0.95 11.30
CA LEU A 45 5.85 -0.50 12.70
C LEU A 45 5.92 -1.70 13.65
N TYR A 46 5.15 -2.75 13.33
CA TYR A 46 5.13 -4.01 14.05
C TYR A 46 4.76 -5.15 13.11
N TYR A 47 5.40 -6.31 13.30
CA TYR A 47 5.01 -7.57 12.67
C TYR A 47 5.27 -8.73 13.62
N ASN A 48 4.36 -9.70 13.67
CA ASN A 48 4.52 -10.95 14.40
C ASN A 48 3.61 -12.05 13.82
N ASP A 49 4.21 -13.10 13.26
CA ASP A 49 3.52 -14.30 12.76
C ASP A 49 3.75 -15.56 13.63
N GLY A 50 4.38 -15.40 14.79
CA GLY A 50 4.77 -16.49 15.69
C GLY A 50 6.18 -17.02 15.46
N THR A 51 6.79 -16.76 14.29
CA THR A 51 8.17 -17.16 13.97
C THR A 51 9.11 -15.97 13.82
N THR A 52 8.59 -14.87 13.26
CA THR A 52 9.32 -13.64 12.98
C THR A 52 8.66 -12.51 13.74
N ILE A 53 9.46 -11.71 14.44
CA ILE A 53 9.01 -10.53 15.17
C ILE A 53 9.83 -9.33 14.71
N ILE A 54 9.15 -8.28 14.25
CA ILE A 54 9.75 -7.00 13.88
C ILE A 54 9.13 -5.91 14.73
N ARG A 55 9.96 -5.06 15.33
CA ARG A 55 9.53 -3.94 16.16
C ARG A 55 10.32 -2.69 15.80
N LYS A 56 9.68 -1.52 15.92
CA LYS A 56 10.34 -0.21 15.73
C LYS A 56 11.66 -0.04 16.50
N LYS A 57 11.82 -0.71 17.66
CA LYS A 57 13.03 -0.63 18.49
C LYS A 57 14.26 -1.33 17.88
N ASP A 58 14.08 -2.16 16.85
CA ASP A 58 15.15 -2.96 16.26
C ASP A 58 16.10 -2.12 15.39
N LYS A 59 15.89 -0.78 15.32
CA LYS A 59 16.67 0.25 14.61
C LYS A 59 16.87 0.00 13.09
N LYS A 60 16.30 -1.08 12.56
CA LYS A 60 16.21 -1.38 11.14
C LYS A 60 14.83 -0.98 10.64
N GLU A 61 14.80 -0.41 9.44
CA GLU A 61 13.56 -0.08 8.77
C GLU A 61 13.19 -1.19 7.80
N TYR A 62 11.93 -1.59 7.83
CA TYR A 62 11.36 -2.56 6.91
C TYR A 62 10.17 -1.92 6.22
N TYR A 63 10.03 -2.18 4.93
CA TYR A 63 8.95 -1.64 4.10
C TYR A 63 8.18 -2.79 3.46
N VAL A 64 6.85 -2.67 3.44
CA VAL A 64 5.97 -3.59 2.71
C VAL A 64 6.03 -3.28 1.21
N PHE A 65 6.13 -2.00 0.87
CA PHE A 65 6.33 -1.48 -0.47
C PHE A 65 6.89 -0.05 -0.39
N GLU A 66 7.53 0.41 -1.48
CA GLU A 66 8.27 1.68 -1.50
C GLU A 66 7.99 2.56 -2.73
N ASN A 67 7.24 2.07 -3.72
CA ASN A 67 7.05 2.79 -4.99
C ASN A 67 5.64 2.63 -5.56
N LEU A 68 4.64 2.71 -4.68
CA LEU A 68 3.26 2.60 -5.07
C LEU A 68 2.79 3.92 -5.69
N LYS A 69 2.23 3.86 -6.89
CA LYS A 69 1.74 5.02 -7.64
C LYS A 69 0.22 4.95 -7.87
N PRO A 70 -0.47 6.08 -7.96
CA PRO A 70 -1.90 6.10 -8.30
C PRO A 70 -2.13 5.55 -9.71
N SER A 71 -3.13 4.67 -9.85
CA SER A 71 -3.55 4.08 -11.13
C SER A 71 -5.07 3.91 -11.15
N LYS A 72 -5.76 4.75 -11.93
CA LYS A 72 -7.23 4.82 -12.01
C LYS A 72 -7.89 4.89 -10.62
N ASN A 73 -8.39 3.76 -10.11
CA ASN A 73 -9.15 3.62 -8.86
C ASN A 73 -8.41 2.91 -7.73
N GLN A 74 -7.13 2.67 -7.92
CA GLN A 74 -6.29 1.95 -6.97
C GLN A 74 -4.88 2.51 -7.03
N TYR A 75 -4.01 1.95 -6.20
CA TYR A 75 -2.59 2.26 -6.21
C TYR A 75 -1.81 0.98 -6.47
N MET A 76 -0.81 1.05 -7.34
CA MET A 76 -0.07 -0.11 -7.84
C MET A 76 1.42 0.22 -7.92
N ASP A 77 2.25 -0.79 -7.73
CA ASP A 77 3.70 -0.64 -7.87
C ASP A 77 4.09 -0.33 -9.33
N ALA A 78 4.82 0.76 -9.53
CA ALA A 78 5.23 1.26 -10.85
C ALA A 78 6.21 0.33 -11.59
N VAL A 79 6.95 -0.53 -10.87
CA VAL A 79 7.90 -1.47 -11.48
C VAL A 79 7.19 -2.49 -12.38
N SER A 80 5.90 -2.75 -12.15
CA SER A 80 5.09 -3.67 -12.94
C SER A 80 4.65 -3.14 -14.32
N GLY A 81 4.91 -1.87 -14.62
CA GLY A 81 4.48 -1.23 -15.88
C GLY A 81 5.53 -1.17 -16.99
N ALA A 82 6.81 -1.41 -16.70
CA ALA A 82 7.91 -0.99 -17.59
C ALA A 82 8.89 -2.09 -18.06
N THR A 83 8.71 -3.37 -17.69
CA THR A 83 9.60 -4.44 -18.14
C THR A 83 8.87 -5.48 -18.99
N THR A 84 9.26 -5.58 -20.27
CA THR A 84 8.99 -6.71 -21.15
C THR A 84 9.87 -7.88 -20.73
N THR A 85 9.52 -8.54 -19.64
CA THR A 85 10.04 -9.87 -19.28
C THR A 85 8.88 -10.66 -18.70
N ASN A 86 8.69 -11.88 -19.22
CA ASN A 86 7.62 -12.79 -18.85
C ASN A 86 7.42 -12.83 -17.32
N GLU A 87 6.18 -12.66 -16.86
CA GLU A 87 5.71 -12.70 -15.44
C GLU A 87 5.58 -11.37 -14.65
N ASN A 88 5.14 -10.28 -15.27
CA ASN A 88 4.80 -9.04 -14.53
C ASN A 88 3.31 -8.97 -14.13
N LYS A 89 3.01 -9.41 -12.90
CA LYS A 89 1.84 -8.92 -12.15
C LYS A 89 2.34 -7.90 -11.09
N PRO A 90 1.59 -6.84 -10.77
CA PRO A 90 1.92 -5.95 -9.67
C PRO A 90 2.09 -6.78 -8.39
N ASN A 91 3.20 -6.63 -7.67
CA ASN A 91 3.40 -7.40 -6.42
C ASN A 91 2.38 -7.01 -5.34
N ILE A 92 1.84 -5.79 -5.43
CA ILE A 92 0.81 -5.30 -4.51
C ILE A 92 -0.11 -4.26 -5.16
N ALA A 93 -1.38 -4.25 -4.76
CA ALA A 93 -2.38 -3.26 -5.11
C ALA A 93 -3.19 -2.83 -3.88
N LEU A 94 -3.42 -1.53 -3.73
CA LEU A 94 -4.22 -0.96 -2.65
C LEU A 94 -5.50 -0.34 -3.21
N GLN A 95 -6.64 -0.75 -2.66
CA GLN A 95 -7.95 -0.20 -2.98
C GLN A 95 -8.61 0.35 -1.72
N PRO A 96 -8.80 1.68 -1.60
CA PRO A 96 -9.66 2.27 -0.60
C PRO A 96 -11.11 1.82 -0.84
N ILE A 97 -11.70 1.14 0.15
CA ILE A 97 -13.11 0.70 0.09
C ILE A 97 -13.98 1.45 1.10
N HIS A 98 -13.36 2.08 2.11
CA HIS A 98 -13.96 3.00 3.06
C HIS A 98 -12.86 3.92 3.62
N LYS A 99 -13.22 5.06 4.23
CA LYS A 99 -12.25 6.04 4.79
C LYS A 99 -11.23 5.41 5.77
N ASP A 100 -11.65 4.37 6.48
CA ASP A 100 -10.88 3.65 7.49
C ASP A 100 -10.57 2.20 7.07
N THR A 101 -10.78 1.83 5.80
CA THR A 101 -10.60 0.44 5.35
C THR A 101 -9.97 0.36 3.97
N LEU A 102 -8.83 -0.34 3.91
CA LEU A 102 -8.17 -0.71 2.66
C LEU A 102 -8.33 -2.20 2.39
N LYS A 103 -8.62 -2.52 1.14
CA LYS A 103 -8.36 -3.84 0.59
C LYS A 103 -6.96 -3.82 -0.02
N VAL A 104 -6.11 -4.72 0.44
CA VAL A 104 -4.74 -4.89 -0.07
C VAL A 104 -4.67 -6.24 -0.77
N THR A 105 -4.18 -6.25 -2.00
CA THR A 105 -4.00 -7.48 -2.80
C THR A 105 -2.53 -7.64 -3.09
N THR A 106 -1.91 -8.69 -2.56
CA THR A 106 -0.55 -9.11 -2.95
C THR A 106 -0.62 -10.28 -3.91
N TYR A 107 0.41 -10.49 -4.73
CA TYR A 107 0.44 -11.61 -5.67
C TYR A 107 1.61 -12.54 -5.34
N ILE A 108 1.29 -13.77 -4.93
CA ILE A 108 2.29 -14.81 -4.65
C ILE A 108 2.14 -15.89 -5.72
N ARG A 109 3.19 -16.11 -6.52
CA ARG A 109 3.17 -17.06 -7.65
C ARG A 109 1.93 -16.87 -8.54
N ASN A 110 1.69 -15.63 -8.95
CA ASN A 110 0.55 -15.23 -9.78
C ASN A 110 -0.85 -15.43 -9.17
N LYS A 111 -0.96 -15.84 -7.90
CA LYS A 111 -2.23 -15.97 -7.18
C LYS A 111 -2.44 -14.76 -6.26
N PRO A 112 -3.62 -14.13 -6.29
CA PRO A 112 -3.91 -13.00 -5.41
C PRO A 112 -4.15 -13.49 -3.98
N LEU A 113 -3.52 -12.82 -3.03
CA LEU A 113 -3.79 -12.90 -1.60
C LEU A 113 -4.41 -11.56 -1.18
N ASN A 114 -5.62 -11.62 -0.63
CA ASN A 114 -6.33 -10.42 -0.21
C ASN A 114 -6.25 -10.25 1.31
N GLU A 115 -6.01 -9.02 1.73
CA GLU A 115 -5.99 -8.59 3.11
C GLU A 115 -6.89 -7.38 3.30
N ILE A 116 -7.39 -7.23 4.52
CA ILE A 116 -8.12 -6.04 4.93
C ILE A 116 -7.28 -5.32 5.97
N TRP A 117 -7.00 -4.04 5.72
CA TRP A 117 -6.30 -3.19 6.67
C TRP A 117 -7.28 -2.16 7.22
N ILE A 118 -7.25 -1.96 8.53
CA ILE A 118 -8.12 -1.03 9.25
C ILE A 118 -7.28 0.13 9.77
N ARG A 119 -7.75 1.36 9.54
CA ARG A 119 -7.07 2.56 10.00
C ARG A 119 -7.08 2.61 11.52
N ILE A 120 -5.94 2.92 12.12
CA ILE A 120 -5.83 3.23 13.55
C ILE A 120 -5.97 4.75 13.68
N ASN A 121 -7.08 5.18 14.27
CA ASN A 121 -7.28 6.56 14.68
C ASN A 121 -6.89 6.64 16.17
N ASN A 122 -5.75 7.27 16.45
CA ASN A 122 -5.34 7.59 17.82
C ASN A 122 -5.88 8.96 18.21
#